data_AF-L1JKV8-F1
#
_entry.id   AF-L1JKV8-F1
#
_cell.length_a   1.000
_cell.length_b   1.000
_cell.length_c   1.000
_cell.angle_alpha   90.00
_cell.angle_beta   90.00
_cell.angle_gamma   90.00
#
_symmetry.space_group_name_H-M   'P 1'
#
loop_
_entity.id
_entity.type
_entity.pdbx_description
1 polymer ?
#
loop_
_entity_poly.entity_id
_entity_poly.type
_entity_poly.pdbx_seq_one_letter_code
_entity_poly.pdbx_strand_id
1 'polypeptide(L)'
;MSSMVGPSATGEKQIKYTRLNVAPPQANRNEADQPLSSKFLQNIQIITRGVAYCLSGHVCTIGAATVVAIFICSRAFLNIRFTTSLEVVAYGTVFPLTFGIQVAFDNRERALDGLACIKSMIASIFFLLKSWEVGKGGKIQRAFTPYFNELVENMQKYCIREQVRHSDGQESADHLVYDTFAKIAAEIELQSSTLGYESGTKGGQMGKGRAWECLKRMICAWEDVKMARCYISPRGLRCFCFFTIHVAPIVLAPYWLDFCKSEQGAETLDPLYGCYSAYFLGITFSVILITLHRIRDALDSPFTTTDFDQIKWQFWKEQMTQLNSFGPNGPELRESLGYGVGCHGEMAERGCY
;
A
#
# COMPACT_ATOMS: atom_id res chain seq x y z
N MET A 1 -18.97 -58.97 -36.13
CA MET A 1 -19.98 -58.00 -35.67
C MET A 1 -19.29 -56.65 -35.53
N SER A 2 -19.84 -55.63 -36.19
CA SER A 2 -19.69 -54.17 -36.06
C SER A 2 -18.56 -53.59 -35.19
N SER A 3 -17.87 -52.50 -35.52
CA SER A 3 -18.08 -51.47 -36.56
C SER A 3 -16.77 -50.70 -36.79
N MET A 4 -16.75 -50.02 -37.93
CA MET A 4 -15.94 -48.85 -38.28
C MET A 4 -15.86 -47.80 -37.16
N VAL A 5 -14.77 -47.03 -37.10
CA VAL A 5 -14.68 -45.61 -37.54
C VAL A 5 -13.33 -45.04 -37.08
N GLY A 6 -12.61 -44.41 -38.01
CA GLY A 6 -11.36 -43.69 -37.80
C GLY A 6 -11.54 -42.29 -37.16
N PRO A 7 -10.47 -41.50 -37.12
CA PRO A 7 -10.20 -40.53 -36.05
C PRO A 7 -10.88 -39.18 -36.27
N SER A 8 -11.21 -38.48 -35.19
CA SER A 8 -11.61 -37.07 -35.25
C SER A 8 -10.86 -36.25 -34.20
N ALA A 9 -10.25 -35.20 -34.71
CA ALA A 9 -9.43 -34.24 -34.02
C ALA A 9 -10.27 -33.38 -33.06
N THR A 10 -9.94 -33.40 -31.77
CA THR A 10 -10.32 -32.34 -30.84
C THR A 10 -9.16 -31.38 -30.69
N GLY A 11 -9.19 -30.34 -31.51
CA GLY A 11 -8.32 -29.18 -31.39
C GLY A 11 -8.63 -28.43 -30.10
N GLU A 12 -7.73 -28.59 -29.14
CA GLU A 12 -7.67 -27.77 -27.93
C GLU A 12 -7.21 -26.35 -28.36
N LYS A 13 -8.16 -25.43 -28.51
CA LYS A 13 -7.86 -24.01 -28.73
C LYS A 13 -7.27 -23.44 -27.44
N GLN A 14 -5.95 -23.53 -27.32
CA GLN A 14 -5.17 -22.70 -26.43
C GLN A 14 -5.51 -21.23 -26.70
N ILE A 15 -6.13 -20.57 -25.72
CA ILE A 15 -6.31 -19.13 -25.71
C ILE A 15 -4.91 -18.54 -25.56
N LYS A 16 -4.30 -18.23 -26.71
CA LYS A 16 -3.09 -17.43 -26.80
C LYS A 16 -3.44 -16.07 -26.21
N TYR A 17 -3.01 -15.81 -24.98
CA TYR A 17 -2.89 -14.44 -24.48
C TYR A 17 -1.83 -13.77 -25.37
N THR A 18 -2.28 -13.14 -26.45
CA THR A 18 -1.47 -12.14 -27.13
C THR A 18 -1.20 -11.09 -26.07
N ARG A 19 0.00 -11.14 -25.46
CA ARG A 19 0.53 -10.00 -24.72
C ARG A 19 0.42 -8.83 -25.69
N LEU A 20 -0.54 -7.94 -25.45
CA LEU A 20 -0.42 -6.57 -25.91
C LEU A 20 0.97 -6.18 -25.43
N ASN A 21 1.90 -6.01 -26.38
CA ASN A 21 3.14 -5.27 -26.16
C ASN A 21 2.70 -3.85 -25.81
N VAL A 22 2.26 -3.68 -24.57
CA VAL A 22 2.26 -2.40 -23.90
C VAL A 22 3.75 -2.10 -23.83
N ALA A 23 4.19 -1.23 -24.74
CA ALA A 23 5.52 -0.63 -24.64
C ALA A 23 5.70 -0.22 -23.17
N PRO A 24 6.87 -0.49 -22.55
CA PRO A 24 7.13 -0.03 -21.20
C PRO A 24 6.71 1.44 -21.13
N PRO A 25 6.05 1.87 -20.04
CA PRO A 25 5.64 3.27 -19.90
C PRO A 25 6.86 4.09 -20.28
N GLN A 26 6.74 4.94 -21.30
CA GLN A 26 7.87 5.74 -21.74
C GLN A 26 8.36 6.46 -20.48
N ALA A 27 9.49 5.98 -19.95
CA ALA A 27 10.20 6.64 -18.88
C ALA A 27 10.33 8.07 -19.38
N ASN A 28 9.78 9.01 -18.61
CA ASN A 28 9.80 10.43 -18.94
C ASN A 28 11.15 10.73 -19.58
N ARG A 29 11.18 11.18 -20.85
CA ARG A 29 12.43 11.58 -21.52
C ARG A 29 13.20 12.64 -20.71
N ASN A 30 12.56 13.24 -19.72
CA ASN A 30 13.12 14.18 -18.75
C ASN A 30 13.92 13.52 -17.59
N GLU A 31 13.90 12.19 -17.39
CA GLU A 31 14.71 11.52 -16.35
C GLU A 31 16.15 11.20 -16.80
N ALA A 32 16.38 11.16 -18.12
CA ALA A 32 17.72 10.92 -18.69
C ALA A 32 18.63 12.15 -18.56
N ASP A 33 18.06 13.36 -18.62
CA ASP A 33 18.80 14.64 -18.65
C ASP A 33 18.76 15.41 -17.31
N GLN A 34 18.58 14.71 -16.18
CA GLN A 34 18.75 15.33 -14.87
C GLN A 34 20.24 15.38 -14.48
N PRO A 35 20.78 16.53 -14.04
CA PRO A 35 22.19 16.67 -13.71
C PRO A 35 22.58 15.66 -12.62
N LEU A 36 23.74 15.01 -12.76
CA LEU A 36 24.25 13.98 -11.83
C LEU A 36 24.16 14.41 -10.35
N SER A 37 24.34 15.71 -10.09
CA SER A 37 24.19 16.36 -8.78
C SER A 37 22.77 16.21 -8.17
N SER A 38 21.71 16.29 -8.99
CA SER A 38 20.33 16.15 -8.51
C SER A 38 19.99 14.72 -8.08
N LYS A 39 20.44 13.71 -8.85
CA LYS A 39 20.29 12.28 -8.49
C LYS A 39 21.08 11.97 -7.22
N PHE A 40 22.28 12.52 -7.09
CA PHE A 40 23.11 12.36 -5.89
C PHE A 40 22.45 12.99 -4.65
N LEU A 41 21.91 14.20 -4.75
CA LEU A 41 21.18 14.85 -3.66
C LEU A 41 19.91 14.07 -3.27
N GLN A 42 19.18 13.54 -4.24
CA GLN A 42 18.02 12.69 -3.98
C GLN A 42 18.42 11.41 -3.23
N ASN A 43 19.51 10.76 -3.62
CA ASN A 43 20.02 9.58 -2.94
C ASN A 43 20.46 9.90 -1.50
N ILE A 44 21.14 11.03 -1.27
CA ILE A 44 21.48 11.48 0.08
C ILE A 44 20.23 11.76 0.92
N GLN A 45 19.21 12.38 0.34
CA GLN A 45 17.94 12.62 1.03
C GLN A 45 17.25 11.31 1.43
N ILE A 46 17.30 10.28 0.57
CA ILE A 46 16.75 8.95 0.89
C ILE A 46 17.54 8.31 2.03
N ILE A 47 18.88 8.34 1.97
CA ILE A 47 19.74 7.77 3.01
C ILE A 47 19.54 8.50 4.34
N THR A 48 19.54 9.83 4.35
CA THR A 48 19.37 10.63 5.58
C THR A 48 18.00 10.40 6.22
N ARG A 49 16.94 10.29 5.42
CA ARG A 49 15.61 9.88 5.92
C ARG A 49 15.60 8.45 6.45
N GLY A 50 16.28 7.52 5.79
CA GLY A 50 16.43 6.14 6.24
C GLY A 50 17.18 6.05 7.58
N VAL A 51 18.28 6.79 7.73
CA VAL A 51 19.04 6.85 8.98
C VAL A 51 18.21 7.50 10.10
N ALA A 52 17.52 8.60 9.81
CA ALA A 52 16.62 9.23 10.78
C ALA A 52 15.48 8.31 11.21
N TYR A 53 14.97 7.48 10.29
CA TYR A 53 14.00 6.44 10.61
C TYR A 53 14.62 5.37 11.51
N CYS A 54 15.81 4.85 11.19
CA CYS A 54 16.49 3.85 12.03
C CYS A 54 16.88 4.40 13.43
N LEU A 55 17.13 5.70 13.57
CA LEU A 55 17.54 6.35 14.82
C LEU A 55 16.38 7.07 15.54
N SER A 56 15.18 6.50 15.51
CA SER A 56 14.05 7.03 16.28
C SER A 56 14.30 6.95 17.78
N GLY A 57 13.67 7.84 18.57
CA GLY A 57 13.84 7.92 20.02
C GLY A 57 13.64 6.58 20.74
N HIS A 58 12.73 5.72 20.24
CA HIS A 58 12.51 4.40 20.80
C HIS A 58 13.72 3.45 20.63
N VAL A 59 14.38 3.50 19.48
CA VAL A 59 15.60 2.74 19.21
C VAL A 59 16.72 3.21 20.14
N CYS A 60 16.84 4.52 20.34
CA CYS A 60 17.82 5.10 21.26
C CYS A 60 17.58 4.66 22.71
N THR A 61 16.32 4.60 23.18
CA THR A 61 16.02 4.15 24.54
C THR A 61 16.38 2.68 24.77
N ILE A 62 16.07 1.81 23.81
CA ILE A 62 16.39 0.37 23.93
C ILE A 62 17.89 0.14 23.76
N GLY A 63 18.54 0.83 22.83
CA GLY A 63 19.99 0.80 22.67
C GLY A 63 20.71 1.24 23.95
N ALA A 64 20.26 2.31 24.60
CA ALA A 64 20.81 2.75 25.88
C ALA A 64 20.60 1.70 26.99
N ALA A 65 19.42 1.09 27.07
CA ALA A 65 19.15 0.01 28.02
C ALA A 65 20.06 -1.20 27.79
N THR A 66 20.31 -1.59 26.54
CA THR A 66 21.25 -2.66 26.17
C THR A 66 22.69 -2.33 26.59
N VAL A 67 23.15 -1.09 26.38
CA VAL A 67 24.48 -0.64 26.81
C VAL A 67 24.61 -0.69 28.32
N VAL A 68 23.60 -0.22 29.05
CA VAL A 68 23.56 -0.29 30.53
C VAL A 68 23.58 -1.74 31.01
N ALA A 69 22.82 -2.64 30.37
CA ALA A 69 22.83 -4.06 30.70
C ALA A 69 24.21 -4.70 30.49
N ILE A 70 24.87 -4.43 29.36
CA ILE A 70 26.24 -4.90 29.07
C ILE A 70 27.22 -4.34 30.12
N PHE A 71 27.09 -3.07 30.49
CA PHE A 71 27.95 -2.44 31.49
C PHE A 71 27.77 -3.06 32.89
N ILE A 72 26.54 -3.37 33.30
CA ILE A 72 26.26 -4.04 34.58
C ILE A 72 26.84 -5.46 34.60
N CYS A 73 26.71 -6.19 33.49
CA CYS A 73 27.29 -7.53 33.35
C CYS A 73 28.83 -7.52 33.33
N SER A 74 29.47 -6.49 32.74
CA SER A 74 30.93 -6.39 32.70
C SER A 74 31.55 -6.08 34.06
N ARG A 75 30.85 -5.33 34.92
CA ARG A 75 31.25 -5.01 36.30
C ARG A 75 31.19 -6.20 37.28
N ALA A 76 30.86 -7.40 36.80
CA ALA A 76 30.78 -8.65 37.58
C ALA A 76 29.74 -8.65 38.72
N PHE A 77 28.75 -7.74 38.69
CA PHE A 77 27.62 -7.76 39.63
C PHE A 77 26.72 -8.99 39.44
N LEU A 78 26.68 -9.52 38.22
CA LEU A 78 25.94 -10.72 37.83
C LEU A 78 26.91 -11.68 37.15
N ASN A 79 27.38 -12.72 37.86
CA ASN A 79 28.26 -13.75 37.30
C ASN A 79 27.46 -14.76 36.46
N ILE A 80 26.67 -14.25 35.52
CA ILE A 80 25.83 -15.05 34.62
C ILE A 80 26.65 -15.31 33.36
N ARG A 81 27.04 -16.58 33.16
CA ARG A 81 27.69 -17.03 31.93
C ARG A 81 26.64 -17.64 31.01
N PHE A 82 26.55 -17.16 29.77
CA PHE A 82 25.64 -17.70 28.78
C PHE A 82 26.43 -18.53 27.78
N THR A 83 26.40 -19.86 27.95
CA THR A 83 27.00 -20.82 27.01
C THR A 83 26.02 -21.29 25.92
N THR A 84 24.78 -20.79 25.93
CA THR A 84 23.75 -21.15 24.95
C THR A 84 24.00 -20.46 23.61
N SER A 85 23.73 -21.15 22.51
CA SER A 85 23.80 -20.57 21.17
C SER A 85 22.75 -19.46 21.01
N LEU A 86 23.20 -18.31 20.51
CA LEU A 86 22.35 -17.16 20.14
C LEU A 86 21.18 -17.57 19.22
N GLU A 87 21.38 -18.64 18.45
CA GLU A 87 20.43 -19.21 17.51
C GLU A 87 19.03 -19.42 18.10
N VAL A 88 18.92 -19.98 19.32
CA VAL A 88 17.60 -20.26 19.91
C VAL A 88 16.81 -18.97 20.15
N VAL A 89 17.49 -17.95 20.68
CA VAL A 89 16.87 -16.64 20.94
C VAL A 89 16.59 -15.93 19.61
N ALA A 90 17.53 -15.96 18.67
CA ALA A 90 17.39 -15.34 17.36
C ALA A 90 16.23 -15.95 16.56
N TYR A 91 16.10 -17.28 16.51
CA TYR A 91 14.97 -17.93 15.85
C TYR A 91 13.65 -17.61 16.56
N GLY A 92 13.63 -17.62 17.89
CA GLY A 92 12.44 -17.26 18.68
C GLY A 92 11.98 -15.80 18.47
N THR A 93 12.91 -14.87 18.18
CA THR A 93 12.61 -13.45 17.98
C THR A 93 12.32 -13.11 16.51
N VAL A 94 13.16 -13.59 15.59
CA VAL A 94 13.14 -13.17 14.18
C VAL A 94 12.02 -13.86 13.41
N PHE A 95 11.76 -15.15 13.68
CA PHE A 95 10.74 -15.90 12.95
C PHE A 95 9.34 -15.29 13.13
N PRO A 96 8.84 -15.04 14.35
CA PRO A 96 7.53 -14.40 14.53
C PRO A 96 7.45 -12.98 13.96
N LEU A 97 8.58 -12.26 13.94
CA LEU A 97 8.68 -10.93 13.35
C LEU A 97 8.53 -10.98 11.82
N THR A 98 9.18 -11.91 11.12
CA THR A 98 9.07 -12.03 9.67
C THR A 98 7.65 -12.43 9.23
N PHE A 99 6.99 -13.36 9.93
CA PHE A 99 5.56 -13.63 9.67
C PHE A 99 4.68 -12.42 9.95
N GLY A 100 4.97 -11.68 11.01
CA GLY A 100 4.27 -10.44 11.32
C GLY A 100 4.38 -9.41 10.20
N ILE A 101 5.55 -9.27 9.58
CA ILE A 101 5.79 -8.38 8.43
C ILE A 101 5.04 -8.87 7.19
N GLN A 102 5.08 -10.17 6.89
CA GLN A 102 4.38 -10.73 5.74
C GLN A 102 2.88 -10.48 5.81
N VAL A 103 2.25 -10.78 6.95
CA VAL A 103 0.81 -10.55 7.14
C VAL A 103 0.46 -9.05 7.05
N ALA A 104 1.31 -8.18 7.58
CA ALA A 104 1.12 -6.73 7.47
C ALA A 104 1.21 -6.25 6.01
N PHE A 105 2.14 -6.81 5.22
CA PHE A 105 2.26 -6.53 3.79
C PHE A 105 1.01 -7.00 3.02
N ASP A 106 0.56 -8.24 3.24
CA ASP A 106 -0.63 -8.80 2.59
C ASP A 106 -1.89 -7.97 2.90
N ASN A 107 -2.03 -7.52 4.15
CA ASN A 107 -3.14 -6.65 4.57
C ASN A 107 -3.11 -5.30 3.83
N ARG A 108 -1.92 -4.71 3.68
CA ARG A 108 -1.73 -3.47 2.92
C ARG A 108 -2.04 -3.65 1.44
N GLU A 109 -1.59 -4.74 0.84
CA GLU A 109 -1.88 -5.07 -0.56
C GLU A 109 -3.39 -5.23 -0.79
N ARG A 110 -4.08 -5.97 0.08
CA ARG A 110 -5.53 -6.12 0.04
C ARG A 110 -6.27 -4.78 0.13
N ALA A 111 -5.82 -3.87 1.01
CA ALA A 111 -6.38 -2.53 1.11
C ALA A 111 -6.17 -1.71 -0.18
N LEU A 112 -4.97 -1.78 -0.77
CA LEU A 112 -4.66 -1.10 -2.03
C LEU A 112 -5.46 -1.65 -3.20
N ASP A 113 -5.62 -2.97 -3.28
CA ASP A 113 -6.40 -3.65 -4.31
C ASP A 113 -7.89 -3.28 -4.22
N GLY A 114 -8.44 -3.23 -3.00
CA GLY A 114 -9.81 -2.75 -2.78
C GLY A 114 -10.00 -1.31 -3.26
N LEU A 115 -9.09 -0.40 -2.91
CA LEU A 115 -9.14 0.99 -3.39
C LEU A 115 -8.95 1.10 -4.92
N ALA A 116 -8.06 0.30 -5.50
CA ALA A 116 -7.85 0.24 -6.94
C ALA A 116 -9.11 -0.27 -7.67
N CYS A 117 -9.79 -1.28 -7.10
CA CYS A 117 -11.05 -1.78 -7.62
C CYS A 117 -12.14 -0.71 -7.59
N ILE A 118 -12.32 -0.01 -6.45
CA ILE A 118 -13.29 1.09 -6.33
C ILE A 118 -13.01 2.16 -7.39
N LYS A 119 -11.74 2.59 -7.51
CA LYS A 119 -11.31 3.55 -8.54
C LYS A 119 -11.70 3.09 -9.94
N SER A 120 -11.40 1.83 -10.27
CA SER A 120 -11.64 1.27 -11.60
C SER A 120 -13.13 1.24 -11.94
N MET A 121 -13.98 0.97 -10.95
CA MET A 121 -15.43 0.93 -11.12
C MET A 121 -16.02 2.33 -11.24
N ILE A 122 -15.52 3.31 -10.48
CA ILE A 122 -15.92 4.71 -10.65
C ILE A 122 -15.55 5.19 -12.07
N ALA A 123 -14.31 4.93 -12.52
CA ALA A 123 -13.89 5.27 -13.87
C ALA A 123 -14.73 4.54 -14.94
N SER A 124 -15.11 3.28 -14.68
CA SER A 124 -15.96 2.50 -15.58
C SER A 124 -17.35 3.14 -15.70
N ILE A 125 -18.00 3.48 -14.59
CA ILE A 125 -19.30 4.19 -14.61
C ILE A 125 -19.14 5.52 -15.34
N PHE A 126 -18.08 6.27 -15.06
CA PHE A 126 -17.83 7.55 -15.72
C PHE A 126 -17.74 7.43 -17.25
N PHE A 127 -16.95 6.49 -17.77
CA PHE A 127 -16.84 6.27 -19.22
C PHE A 127 -18.13 5.73 -19.83
N LEU A 128 -18.85 4.90 -19.08
CA LEU A 128 -20.14 4.36 -19.48
C LEU A 128 -21.17 5.49 -19.68
N LEU A 129 -21.27 6.39 -18.69
CA LEU A 129 -22.12 7.58 -18.76
C LEU A 129 -21.72 8.49 -19.92
N LYS A 130 -20.42 8.72 -20.13
CA LYS A 130 -19.92 9.52 -21.25
C LYS A 130 -20.26 8.89 -22.62
N SER A 131 -20.20 7.56 -22.72
CA SER A 131 -20.50 6.85 -23.97
C SER A 131 -21.98 6.83 -24.34
N TRP A 132 -22.87 6.86 -23.35
CA TRP A 132 -24.32 6.86 -23.56
C TRP A 132 -24.90 8.25 -23.77
N GLU A 133 -24.11 9.29 -23.52
CA GLU A 133 -24.54 10.66 -23.67
C GLU A 133 -24.34 11.17 -25.11
N VAL A 134 -25.05 10.55 -26.07
CA VAL A 134 -25.07 11.03 -27.47
C VAL A 134 -25.78 12.39 -27.52
N GLY A 135 -25.03 13.47 -27.77
CA GLY A 135 -25.57 14.80 -28.08
C GLY A 135 -26.01 15.70 -26.91
N LYS A 136 -25.78 15.32 -25.63
CA LYS A 136 -26.22 16.13 -24.45
C LYS A 136 -25.11 16.88 -23.68
N GLY A 137 -23.85 16.83 -24.13
CA GLY A 137 -22.79 17.72 -23.64
C GLY A 137 -22.24 17.40 -22.23
N GLY A 138 -22.44 16.18 -21.71
CA GLY A 138 -21.88 15.73 -20.43
C GLY A 138 -22.72 16.07 -19.19
N LYS A 139 -24.01 16.40 -19.34
CA LYS A 139 -24.94 16.72 -18.23
C LYS A 139 -25.11 15.56 -17.26
N ILE A 140 -25.25 14.33 -17.76
CA ILE A 140 -25.46 13.15 -16.89
C ILE A 140 -24.17 12.86 -16.14
N GLN A 141 -23.05 12.85 -16.85
CA GLN A 141 -21.73 12.67 -16.25
C GLN A 141 -21.45 13.70 -15.15
N ARG A 142 -21.77 14.98 -15.37
CA ARG A 142 -21.61 16.05 -14.38
C ARG A 142 -22.48 15.86 -13.13
N ALA A 143 -23.64 15.21 -13.25
CA ALA A 143 -24.49 14.91 -12.10
C ALA A 143 -23.85 13.87 -11.16
N PHE A 144 -23.07 12.92 -11.70
CA PHE A 144 -22.40 11.88 -10.90
C PHE A 144 -21.08 12.32 -10.25
N THR A 145 -20.35 13.24 -10.87
CA THR A 145 -19.07 13.77 -10.36
C THR A 145 -19.09 14.20 -8.88
N PRO A 146 -20.07 14.99 -8.39
CA PRO A 146 -20.09 15.39 -6.98
C PRO A 146 -20.22 14.19 -6.04
N TYR A 147 -21.04 13.19 -6.38
CA TYR A 147 -21.20 11.99 -5.55
C TYR A 147 -19.94 11.14 -5.50
N PHE A 148 -19.19 11.04 -6.60
CA PHE A 148 -17.90 10.35 -6.59
C PHE A 148 -16.87 11.07 -5.72
N ASN A 149 -16.81 12.40 -5.80
CA ASN A 149 -15.92 13.19 -4.95
C ASN A 149 -16.31 13.10 -3.46
N GLU A 150 -17.61 13.14 -3.17
CA GLU A 150 -18.14 12.93 -1.82
C GLU A 150 -17.78 11.53 -1.29
N LEU A 151 -17.91 10.49 -2.12
CA LEU A 151 -17.55 9.12 -1.78
C LEU A 151 -16.06 9.03 -1.43
N VAL A 152 -15.21 9.62 -2.28
CA VAL A 152 -13.76 9.68 -2.08
C VAL A 152 -13.41 10.32 -0.74
N GLU A 153 -14.04 11.45 -0.46
CA GLU A 153 -13.80 12.22 0.76
C GLU A 153 -14.27 11.47 2.01
N ASN A 154 -15.46 10.85 1.95
CA ASN A 154 -16.00 10.08 3.07
C ASN A 154 -15.16 8.82 3.34
N MET A 155 -14.68 8.13 2.29
CA MET A 155 -13.75 7.00 2.44
C MET A 155 -12.42 7.45 3.05
N GLN A 156 -11.87 8.59 2.60
CA GLN A 156 -10.64 9.15 3.18
C GLN A 156 -10.85 9.50 4.66
N LYS A 157 -11.96 10.17 5.01
CA LYS A 157 -12.32 10.50 6.40
C LYS A 157 -12.45 9.24 7.25
N TYR A 158 -13.10 8.20 6.72
CA TYR A 158 -13.19 6.91 7.40
C TYR A 158 -11.78 6.39 7.68
N CYS A 159 -10.96 6.20 6.65
CA CYS A 159 -9.63 5.58 6.75
C CYS A 159 -8.64 6.34 7.64
N ILE A 160 -8.63 7.68 7.60
CA ILE A 160 -7.69 8.51 8.36
C ILE A 160 -8.12 8.67 9.83
N ARG A 161 -9.42 8.70 10.12
CA ARG A 161 -9.90 8.90 11.49
C ARG A 161 -9.29 7.79 12.36
N GLU A 162 -8.44 8.18 13.31
CA GLU A 162 -7.98 7.25 14.34
C GLU A 162 -9.22 6.61 14.97
N GLN A 163 -9.15 5.34 15.34
CA GLN A 163 -10.25 4.63 16.01
C GLN A 163 -10.53 5.28 17.37
N VAL A 164 -11.08 6.51 17.38
CA VAL A 164 -11.55 7.20 18.56
C VAL A 164 -12.78 6.41 18.96
N ARG A 165 -12.56 5.57 19.97
CA ARG A 165 -13.56 4.84 20.75
C ARG A 165 -14.82 5.68 20.83
N HIS A 166 -15.94 5.13 20.35
CA HIS A 166 -17.26 5.76 20.34
C HIS A 166 -17.52 6.51 21.65
N SER A 167 -17.29 7.82 21.65
CA SER A 167 -17.79 8.75 22.65
C SER A 167 -18.85 9.59 21.95
N ASP A 168 -20.10 9.21 22.23
CA ASP A 168 -21.35 9.96 22.09
C ASP A 168 -21.66 10.74 20.79
N GLY A 169 -22.67 10.25 20.08
CA GLY A 169 -23.60 11.09 19.31
C GLY A 169 -23.22 11.48 17.87
N GLN A 170 -21.99 11.21 17.41
CA GLN A 170 -21.60 11.53 16.04
C GLN A 170 -21.83 10.34 15.10
N GLU A 171 -22.56 10.55 14.00
CA GLU A 171 -22.75 9.57 12.92
C GLU A 171 -21.44 8.85 12.64
N SER A 172 -21.47 7.51 12.76
CA SER A 172 -20.29 6.71 12.49
C SER A 172 -19.86 6.99 11.04
N ALA A 173 -18.58 7.31 10.81
CA ALA A 173 -18.08 7.68 9.48
C ALA A 173 -18.32 6.57 8.43
N ASP A 174 -18.66 5.36 8.88
CA ASP A 174 -19.11 4.23 8.08
C ASP A 174 -20.46 4.51 7.39
N HIS A 175 -21.45 5.07 8.12
CA HIS A 175 -22.76 5.39 7.56
C HIS A 175 -22.65 6.39 6.41
N LEU A 176 -21.79 7.40 6.54
CA LEU A 176 -21.57 8.41 5.49
C LEU A 176 -21.15 7.79 4.15
N VAL A 177 -20.36 6.71 4.18
CA VAL A 177 -19.94 6.02 2.95
C VAL A 177 -21.11 5.25 2.33
N TYR A 178 -21.88 4.51 3.12
CA TYR A 178 -23.07 3.79 2.60
C TYR A 178 -24.19 4.73 2.16
N ASP A 179 -24.38 5.86 2.84
CA ASP A 179 -25.31 6.90 2.41
C ASP A 179 -24.91 7.45 1.05
N THR A 180 -23.61 7.61 0.80
CA THR A 180 -23.10 8.01 -0.51
C THR A 180 -23.35 6.93 -1.56
N PHE A 181 -23.16 5.64 -1.24
CA PHE A 181 -23.55 4.55 -2.14
C PHE A 181 -25.05 4.55 -2.44
N ALA A 182 -25.89 4.83 -1.45
CA ALA A 182 -27.33 4.96 -1.63
C ALA A 182 -27.71 6.14 -2.54
N LYS A 183 -27.04 7.30 -2.39
CA LYS A 183 -27.19 8.44 -3.31
C LYS A 183 -26.82 8.07 -4.75
N ILE A 184 -25.69 7.38 -4.94
CA ILE A 184 -25.27 6.89 -6.26
C ILE A 184 -26.30 5.92 -6.84
N ALA A 185 -26.82 5.00 -6.03
CA ALA A 185 -27.87 4.05 -6.45
C ALA A 185 -29.15 4.77 -6.89
N ALA A 186 -29.59 5.77 -6.11
CA ALA A 186 -30.77 6.58 -6.43
C ALA A 186 -30.57 7.37 -7.74
N GLU A 187 -29.38 7.93 -7.96
CA GLU A 187 -29.06 8.63 -9.20
C GLU A 187 -29.03 7.69 -10.41
N ILE A 188 -28.51 6.46 -10.26
CA ILE A 188 -28.58 5.43 -11.32
C ILE A 188 -30.04 5.11 -11.68
N GLU A 189 -30.92 5.03 -10.68
CA GLU A 189 -32.36 4.79 -10.90
C GLU A 189 -33.02 5.97 -11.60
N LEU A 190 -32.74 7.20 -11.16
CA LEU A 190 -33.29 8.43 -11.75
C LEU A 190 -32.90 8.58 -13.22
N GLN A 191 -31.65 8.24 -13.56
CA GLN A 191 -31.13 8.35 -14.92
C GLN A 191 -31.45 7.13 -15.79
N SER A 192 -32.10 6.09 -15.24
CA SER A 192 -32.29 4.78 -15.90
C SER A 192 -33.01 4.84 -17.26
N SER A 193 -33.95 5.77 -17.45
CA SER A 193 -34.63 5.98 -18.74
C SER A 193 -33.70 6.52 -19.83
N THR A 194 -32.58 7.13 -19.44
CA THR A 194 -31.61 7.81 -20.29
C THR A 194 -30.30 7.02 -20.46
N LEU A 195 -30.08 5.98 -19.64
CA LEU A 195 -28.87 5.14 -19.68
C LEU A 195 -28.90 4.13 -20.84
N GLY A 196 -28.74 4.57 -22.08
CA GLY A 196 -28.67 3.70 -23.25
C GLY A 196 -28.44 4.46 -24.56
N TYR A 197 -28.12 3.74 -25.64
CA TYR A 197 -27.83 4.33 -26.96
C TYR A 197 -29.06 5.02 -27.59
N GLU A 198 -30.27 4.65 -27.16
CA GLU A 198 -31.54 5.26 -27.54
C GLU A 198 -32.44 5.42 -26.31
N SER A 199 -32.90 6.65 -26.07
CA SER A 199 -33.84 6.97 -24.99
C SER A 199 -35.15 6.22 -25.19
N GLY A 200 -35.49 5.29 -24.29
CA GLY A 200 -36.78 4.59 -24.27
C GLY A 200 -36.84 3.22 -24.94
N THR A 201 -35.74 2.66 -25.46
CA THR A 201 -35.70 1.26 -25.94
C THR A 201 -35.12 0.31 -24.89
N LYS A 202 -35.29 -1.01 -25.09
CA LYS A 202 -34.79 -2.09 -24.20
C LYS A 202 -33.29 -1.99 -23.88
N GLY A 203 -32.51 -1.22 -24.65
CA GLY A 203 -31.10 -0.93 -24.39
C GLY A 203 -30.85 -0.17 -23.08
N GLY A 204 -31.81 0.62 -22.60
CA GLY A 204 -31.74 1.34 -21.32
C GLY A 204 -31.54 0.42 -20.11
N GLN A 205 -32.18 -0.75 -20.14
CA GLN A 205 -32.12 -1.73 -19.04
C GLN A 205 -30.75 -2.42 -18.96
N MET A 206 -30.09 -2.66 -20.10
CA MET A 206 -28.75 -3.23 -20.13
C MET A 206 -27.72 -2.24 -19.56
N GLY A 207 -27.90 -0.94 -19.83
CA GLY A 207 -27.04 0.08 -19.30
C GLY A 207 -27.15 0.20 -17.78
N LYS A 208 -28.40 0.28 -17.29
CA LYS A 208 -28.70 0.18 -15.86
C LYS A 208 -28.03 -1.03 -15.20
N GLY A 209 -28.15 -2.23 -15.79
CA GLY A 209 -27.54 -3.44 -15.24
C GLY A 209 -26.01 -3.36 -15.10
N ARG A 210 -25.32 -2.74 -16.07
CA ARG A 210 -23.86 -2.54 -16.00
C ARG A 210 -23.45 -1.55 -14.91
N ALA A 211 -24.21 -0.47 -14.74
CA ALA A 211 -23.97 0.50 -13.67
C ALA A 211 -24.16 -0.15 -12.28
N TRP A 212 -25.21 -0.96 -12.12
CA TRP A 212 -25.46 -1.72 -10.89
C TRP A 212 -24.35 -2.75 -10.60
N GLU A 213 -23.83 -3.44 -11.61
CA GLU A 213 -22.70 -4.35 -11.41
C GLU A 213 -21.45 -3.61 -10.92
N CYS A 214 -21.17 -2.42 -11.48
CA CYS A 214 -20.06 -1.59 -11.03
C CYS A 214 -20.26 -1.13 -9.57
N LEU A 215 -21.48 -0.68 -9.22
CA LEU A 215 -21.81 -0.28 -7.86
C LEU A 215 -21.69 -1.45 -6.87
N LYS A 216 -22.20 -2.64 -7.21
CA LYS A 216 -22.03 -3.86 -6.39
C LYS A 216 -20.55 -4.14 -6.15
N ARG A 217 -19.72 -4.09 -7.20
CA ARG A 217 -18.27 -4.31 -7.08
C ARG A 217 -17.58 -3.24 -6.24
N MET A 218 -18.01 -1.98 -6.31
CA MET A 218 -17.52 -0.92 -5.43
C MET A 218 -17.83 -1.20 -3.95
N ILE A 219 -19.07 -1.64 -3.65
CA ILE A 219 -19.48 -1.96 -2.28
C ILE A 219 -18.67 -3.16 -1.76
N CYS A 220 -18.53 -4.24 -2.54
CA CYS A 220 -17.72 -5.40 -2.14
C CYS A 220 -16.26 -5.00 -1.89
N ALA A 221 -15.67 -4.20 -2.78
CA ALA A 221 -14.30 -3.72 -2.61
C ALA A 221 -14.14 -2.79 -1.39
N TRP A 222 -15.18 -2.03 -1.04
CA TRP A 222 -15.19 -1.23 0.19
C TRP A 222 -15.20 -2.11 1.44
N GLU A 223 -15.96 -3.21 1.45
CA GLU A 223 -15.89 -4.19 2.54
C GLU A 223 -14.49 -4.76 2.70
N ASP A 224 -13.79 -5.07 1.61
CA ASP A 224 -12.41 -5.56 1.68
C ASP A 224 -11.47 -4.52 2.33
N VAL A 225 -11.59 -3.24 1.98
CA VAL A 225 -10.83 -2.14 2.59
C VAL A 225 -11.16 -2.02 4.08
N LYS A 226 -12.44 -2.11 4.44
CA LYS A 226 -12.92 -2.06 5.82
C LYS A 226 -12.38 -3.22 6.64
N MET A 227 -12.43 -4.44 6.09
CA MET A 227 -11.92 -5.64 6.74
C MET A 227 -10.40 -5.55 6.93
N ALA A 228 -9.65 -5.09 5.93
CA ALA A 228 -8.21 -4.88 6.05
C ALA A 228 -7.86 -3.84 7.14
N ARG A 229 -8.71 -2.84 7.35
CA ARG A 229 -8.55 -1.84 8.42
C ARG A 229 -8.94 -2.36 9.80
N CYS A 230 -10.03 -3.12 9.92
CA CYS A 230 -10.57 -3.57 11.21
C CYS A 230 -9.88 -4.85 11.73
N TYR A 231 -9.58 -5.78 10.82
CA TYR A 231 -8.99 -7.08 11.12
C TYR A 231 -7.51 -7.07 10.75
N ILE A 232 -6.77 -6.34 11.57
CA ILE A 232 -5.32 -6.21 11.47
C ILE A 232 -4.64 -7.48 12.03
N SER A 233 -3.31 -7.63 11.90
CA SER A 233 -2.54 -8.78 12.41
C SER A 233 -2.90 -9.20 13.85
N PRO A 234 -2.92 -10.51 14.20
CA PRO A 234 -3.43 -10.99 15.48
C PRO A 234 -2.78 -10.34 16.71
N ARG A 235 -3.61 -9.88 17.66
CA ARG A 235 -3.17 -9.15 18.87
C ARG A 235 -2.17 -9.96 19.71
N GLY A 236 -2.39 -11.27 19.89
CA GLY A 236 -1.50 -12.13 20.66
C GLY A 236 -0.08 -12.18 20.08
N LEU A 237 0.03 -12.34 18.76
CA LEU A 237 1.31 -12.34 18.06
C LEU A 237 2.02 -10.98 18.20
N ARG A 238 1.28 -9.87 18.16
CA ARG A 238 1.87 -8.54 18.40
C ARG A 238 2.44 -8.40 19.80
N CYS A 239 1.67 -8.75 20.83
CA CYS A 239 2.12 -8.65 22.22
C CYS A 239 3.36 -9.52 22.45
N PHE A 240 3.37 -10.74 21.88
CA PHE A 240 4.54 -11.61 21.94
C PHE A 240 5.75 -10.99 21.25
N CYS A 241 5.64 -10.54 19.99
CA CYS A 241 6.76 -9.92 19.28
C CYS A 241 7.25 -8.65 19.99
N PHE A 242 6.33 -7.81 20.48
CA PHE A 242 6.66 -6.63 21.25
C PHE A 242 7.50 -7.01 22.48
N PHE A 243 7.01 -7.90 23.33
CA PHE A 243 7.77 -8.36 24.50
C PHE A 243 9.16 -8.89 24.11
N THR A 244 9.20 -9.84 23.17
CA THR A 244 10.41 -10.54 22.78
C THR A 244 11.46 -9.61 22.15
N ILE A 245 11.05 -8.64 21.33
CA ILE A 245 11.95 -7.68 20.67
C ILE A 245 12.56 -6.67 21.66
N HIS A 246 11.81 -6.25 22.68
CA HIS A 246 12.31 -5.28 23.66
C HIS A 246 13.16 -5.96 24.74
N VAL A 247 12.86 -7.22 25.07
CA VAL A 247 13.57 -7.96 26.12
C VAL A 247 14.82 -8.65 25.59
N ALA A 248 14.83 -9.17 24.36
CA ALA A 248 15.95 -9.96 23.83
C ALA A 248 17.30 -9.21 23.84
N PRO A 249 17.42 -7.94 23.40
CA PRO A 249 18.69 -7.24 23.44
C PRO A 249 19.29 -7.10 24.85
N ILE A 250 18.42 -6.95 25.87
CA ILE A 250 18.81 -6.82 27.28
C ILE A 250 19.24 -8.19 27.83
N VAL A 251 18.47 -9.24 27.58
CA VAL A 251 18.76 -10.60 28.05
C VAL A 251 20.02 -11.18 27.39
N LEU A 252 20.34 -10.76 26.16
CA LEU A 252 21.54 -11.18 25.43
C LEU A 252 22.80 -10.41 25.82
N ALA A 253 22.73 -9.42 26.73
CA ALA A 253 23.90 -8.70 27.23
C ALA A 253 25.08 -9.59 27.68
N PRO A 254 24.90 -10.63 28.52
CA PRO A 254 25.98 -11.55 28.90
C PRO A 254 26.57 -12.33 27.73
N TYR A 255 25.74 -12.70 26.75
CA TYR A 255 26.20 -13.41 25.55
C TYR A 255 27.19 -12.55 24.74
N TRP A 256 26.91 -11.26 24.54
CA TRP A 256 27.81 -10.37 23.79
C TRP A 256 29.19 -10.21 24.47
N LEU A 257 29.21 -10.23 25.81
CA LEU A 257 30.45 -10.18 26.58
C LEU A 257 31.24 -11.48 26.47
N ASP A 258 30.58 -12.63 26.61
CA ASP A 258 31.23 -13.93 26.51
C ASP A 258 31.77 -14.19 25.09
N PHE A 259 31.04 -13.76 24.06
CA PHE A 259 31.53 -13.76 22.67
C PHE A 259 32.82 -12.94 22.52
N CYS A 260 32.88 -11.74 23.10
CA CYS A 260 34.09 -10.93 23.04
C CYS A 260 35.30 -11.59 23.75
N LYS A 261 35.08 -12.21 24.92
CA LYS A 261 36.15 -12.94 25.64
C LYS A 261 36.74 -14.06 24.77
N SER A 262 35.86 -14.83 24.13
CA SER A 262 36.25 -15.96 23.28
C SER A 262 37.10 -15.50 22.09
N GLU A 263 36.70 -14.44 21.41
CA GLU A 263 37.41 -13.91 20.23
C GLU A 263 38.75 -13.24 20.59
N GLN A 264 38.84 -12.57 21.73
CA GLN A 264 40.07 -11.90 22.15
C GLN A 264 41.06 -12.84 22.88
N GLY A 265 40.66 -14.07 23.21
CA GLY A 265 41.48 -15.03 23.95
C GLY A 265 41.87 -14.56 25.36
N ALA A 266 41.18 -13.56 25.91
CA ALA A 266 41.50 -12.93 27.17
C ALA A 266 40.67 -13.54 28.33
N GLU A 267 41.34 -14.08 29.35
CA GLU A 267 40.68 -14.64 30.54
C GLU A 267 40.02 -13.56 31.42
N THR A 268 40.49 -12.32 31.33
CA THR A 268 40.01 -11.18 32.11
C THR A 268 39.74 -9.98 31.20
N LEU A 269 38.49 -9.48 31.19
CA LEU A 269 38.17 -8.19 30.59
C LEU A 269 38.69 -7.05 31.46
N ASP A 270 39.02 -5.93 30.82
CA ASP A 270 39.24 -4.66 31.51
C ASP A 270 37.98 -4.28 32.33
N PRO A 271 38.08 -4.23 33.67
CA PRO A 271 36.92 -4.00 34.55
C PRO A 271 36.36 -2.58 34.49
N LEU A 272 37.05 -1.66 33.79
CA LEU A 272 36.70 -0.25 33.75
C LEU A 272 35.71 0.09 32.63
N TYR A 273 35.86 -0.51 31.44
CA TYR A 273 35.05 -0.18 30.25
C TYR A 273 34.36 -1.39 29.59
N GLY A 274 34.75 -2.63 29.92
CA GLY A 274 34.28 -3.81 29.20
C GLY A 274 34.84 -3.86 27.76
N CYS A 275 34.16 -4.57 26.86
CA CYS A 275 34.62 -4.77 25.48
C CYS A 275 33.85 -3.94 24.45
N TYR A 276 34.56 -3.14 23.65
CA TYR A 276 33.97 -2.28 22.62
C TYR A 276 33.13 -3.05 21.58
N SER A 277 33.58 -4.24 21.16
CA SER A 277 32.84 -5.04 20.17
C SER A 277 31.50 -5.55 20.72
N ALA A 278 31.41 -5.84 22.02
CA ALA A 278 30.15 -6.26 22.65
C ALA A 278 29.09 -5.14 22.61
N TYR A 279 29.48 -3.89 22.90
CA TYR A 279 28.56 -2.75 22.78
C TYR A 279 28.15 -2.51 21.33
N PHE A 280 29.09 -2.58 20.39
CA PHE A 280 28.78 -2.40 18.97
C PHE A 280 27.78 -3.44 18.45
N LEU A 281 27.99 -4.73 18.77
CA LEU A 281 27.09 -5.80 18.39
C LEU A 281 25.71 -5.66 19.05
N GLY A 282 25.66 -5.36 20.36
CA GLY A 282 24.41 -5.17 21.08
C GLY A 282 23.58 -3.98 20.56
N ILE A 283 24.23 -2.85 20.26
CA ILE A 283 23.57 -1.68 19.66
C ILE A 283 23.06 -2.03 18.26
N THR A 284 23.90 -2.64 17.41
CA THR A 284 23.52 -3.02 16.05
C THR A 284 22.32 -3.97 16.04
N PHE A 285 22.33 -4.98 16.91
CA PHE A 285 21.23 -5.92 17.06
C PHE A 285 19.93 -5.21 17.50
N SER A 286 20.02 -4.29 18.47
CA SER A 286 18.89 -3.49 18.93
C SER A 286 18.30 -2.61 17.81
N VAL A 287 19.17 -1.95 17.03
CA VAL A 287 18.76 -1.13 15.88
C VAL A 287 18.03 -1.99 14.85
N ILE A 288 18.56 -3.16 14.50
CA ILE A 288 17.94 -4.05 13.50
C ILE A 288 16.54 -4.49 13.96
N LEU A 289 16.41 -5.06 15.17
CA LEU A 289 15.14 -5.61 15.63
C LEU A 289 14.05 -4.54 15.80
N ILE A 290 14.39 -3.39 16.40
CA ILE A 290 13.41 -2.32 16.62
C ILE A 290 13.05 -1.66 15.29
N THR A 291 13.99 -1.49 14.36
CA THR A 291 13.68 -0.95 13.02
C THR A 291 12.73 -1.88 12.26
N LEU A 292 12.99 -3.19 12.27
CA LEU A 292 12.09 -4.17 11.64
C LEU A 292 10.71 -4.19 12.30
N HIS A 293 10.64 -4.07 13.63
CA HIS A 293 9.36 -3.94 14.33
C HIS A 293 8.58 -2.70 13.88
N ARG A 294 9.25 -1.56 13.72
CA ARG A 294 8.60 -0.34 13.25
C ARG A 294 8.12 -0.44 11.80
N ILE A 295 8.90 -1.09 10.92
CA ILE A 295 8.47 -1.38 9.55
C ILE A 295 7.18 -2.21 9.56
N ARG A 296 7.12 -3.25 10.38
CA ARG A 296 5.90 -4.04 10.55
C ARG A 296 4.73 -3.15 10.94
N ASP A 297 4.89 -2.32 11.98
CA ASP A 297 3.80 -1.49 12.51
C ASP A 297 3.32 -0.45 11.47
N ALA A 298 4.24 0.12 10.70
CA ALA A 298 3.94 1.05 9.60
C ALA A 298 3.15 0.36 8.46
N LEU A 299 3.52 -0.88 8.10
CA LEU A 299 2.80 -1.67 7.10
C LEU A 299 1.40 -2.09 7.55
N ASP A 300 1.25 -2.37 8.85
CA ASP A 300 -0.01 -2.85 9.42
C ASP A 300 -1.10 -1.76 9.50
N SER A 301 -0.71 -0.48 9.38
CA SER A 301 -1.62 0.68 9.41
C SER A 301 -1.46 1.56 8.16
N PRO A 302 -1.90 1.11 6.97
CA PRO A 302 -1.60 1.76 5.69
C PRO A 302 -2.27 3.13 5.49
N PHE A 303 -3.20 3.52 6.37
CA PHE A 303 -4.01 4.73 6.25
C PHE A 303 -3.55 5.89 7.15
N THR A 304 -2.57 5.67 8.03
CA THR A 304 -2.09 6.68 8.99
C THR A 304 -1.24 7.76 8.30
N THR A 305 -1.26 8.99 8.81
CA THR A 305 -0.66 10.18 8.16
C THR A 305 0.82 10.43 8.46
N THR A 306 1.50 9.54 9.20
CA THR A 306 2.83 9.85 9.77
C THR A 306 4.00 9.13 9.08
N ASP A 307 3.76 8.02 8.37
CA ASP A 307 4.83 7.13 7.87
C ASP A 307 5.23 7.35 6.40
N PHE A 308 6.28 6.67 5.91
CA PHE A 308 6.77 6.83 4.55
C PHE A 308 5.88 6.18 3.47
N ASP A 309 5.16 5.12 3.82
CA ASP A 309 4.49 4.22 2.87
C ASP A 309 2.96 4.41 2.77
N GLN A 310 2.52 5.65 2.97
CA GLN A 310 1.11 6.03 3.00
C GLN A 310 0.41 5.93 1.65
N ILE A 311 -0.90 5.69 1.71
CA ILE A 311 -1.78 5.81 0.56
C ILE A 311 -1.89 7.29 0.14
N LYS A 312 -1.50 7.58 -1.11
CA LYS A 312 -1.52 8.92 -1.69
C LYS A 312 -2.93 9.31 -2.14
N TRP A 313 -3.76 9.75 -1.20
CA TRP A 313 -5.13 10.21 -1.48
C TRP A 313 -5.21 11.38 -2.47
N GLN A 314 -4.21 12.26 -2.50
CA GLN A 314 -4.17 13.38 -3.45
C GLN A 314 -4.04 12.92 -4.89
N PHE A 315 -3.11 11.99 -5.14
CA PHE A 315 -2.96 11.36 -6.45
C PHE A 315 -4.28 10.72 -6.91
N TRP A 316 -5.01 10.10 -5.98
CA TRP A 316 -6.30 9.51 -6.28
C TRP A 316 -7.36 10.55 -6.70
N LYS A 317 -7.44 11.69 -6.00
CA LYS A 317 -8.34 12.82 -6.34
C LYS A 317 -7.97 13.53 -7.65
N GLU A 318 -6.67 13.70 -7.90
CA GLU A 318 -6.17 14.30 -9.14
C GLU A 318 -6.56 13.44 -10.34
N GLN A 319 -6.37 12.13 -10.26
CA GLN A 319 -6.75 11.22 -11.33
C GLN A 319 -8.25 11.21 -11.60
N MET A 320 -9.08 11.33 -10.55
CA MET A 320 -10.52 11.50 -10.69
C MET A 320 -10.89 12.78 -11.45
N THR A 321 -10.23 13.90 -11.13
CA THR A 321 -10.42 15.17 -11.85
C THR A 321 -9.98 15.05 -13.31
N GLN A 322 -8.89 14.31 -13.57
CA GLN A 322 -8.37 14.05 -14.91
C GLN A 322 -9.28 13.15 -15.75
N LEU A 323 -10.25 12.43 -15.18
CA LEU A 323 -11.13 11.54 -15.95
C LEU A 323 -11.84 12.26 -17.12
N ASN A 324 -12.18 13.53 -16.94
CA ASN A 324 -12.78 14.38 -17.97
C ASN A 324 -11.90 14.55 -19.22
N SER A 325 -10.57 14.51 -19.03
CA SER A 325 -9.57 14.72 -20.08
C SER A 325 -9.33 13.50 -20.97
N PHE A 326 -9.93 12.35 -20.67
CA PHE A 326 -9.83 11.15 -21.51
C PHE A 326 -11.01 11.02 -22.48
N GLY A 327 -10.78 10.46 -23.66
CA GLY A 327 -11.79 10.28 -24.71
C GLY A 327 -11.62 11.20 -25.92
N PRO A 328 -12.62 11.28 -26.83
CA PRO A 328 -12.49 11.94 -28.13
C PRO A 328 -12.12 13.42 -28.04
N ASN A 329 -12.79 14.16 -27.14
CA ASN A 329 -12.51 15.59 -26.89
C ASN A 329 -11.39 15.80 -25.84
N GLY A 330 -10.70 14.71 -25.47
CA GLY A 330 -9.64 14.73 -24.47
C GLY A 330 -8.39 15.53 -24.86
N PRO A 331 -7.91 15.50 -26.12
CA PRO A 331 -6.73 16.27 -26.53
C PRO A 331 -6.85 17.77 -26.25
N GLU A 332 -7.98 18.39 -26.61
CA GLU A 332 -8.26 19.82 -26.37
C GLU A 332 -8.30 20.16 -24.87
N LEU A 333 -8.88 19.26 -24.07
CA LEU A 333 -8.96 19.46 -22.61
C LEU A 333 -7.59 19.28 -21.93
N ARG A 334 -6.73 18.40 -22.44
CA ARG A 334 -5.35 18.24 -21.94
C ARG A 334 -4.49 19.46 -22.28
N GLU A 335 -4.71 20.05 -23.45
CA GLU A 335 -4.02 21.28 -23.88
C GLU A 335 -4.39 22.47 -22.99
N SER A 336 -5.67 22.67 -22.69
CA SER A 336 -6.14 23.70 -21.75
C SER A 336 -5.70 23.51 -20.30
N LEU A 337 -5.41 22.28 -19.87
CA LEU A 337 -4.84 21.96 -18.55
C LEU A 337 -3.31 22.07 -18.50
N GLY A 338 -2.66 22.50 -19.57
CA GLY A 338 -1.19 22.62 -19.64
C GLY A 338 -0.45 21.29 -19.76
N TYR A 339 -1.15 20.19 -20.01
CA TYR A 339 -0.57 18.87 -20.33
C TYR A 339 -0.30 18.72 -21.84
N GLY A 340 -0.14 19.83 -22.56
CA GLY A 340 0.00 19.90 -24.01
C GLY A 340 1.05 18.94 -24.54
N VAL A 341 0.58 17.95 -25.30
CA VAL A 341 1.42 17.05 -26.07
C VAL A 341 1.92 17.85 -27.27
N GLY A 342 3.16 18.29 -27.22
CA GLY A 342 3.91 18.66 -28.42
C GLY A 342 4.16 17.42 -29.27
N CYS A 343 3.13 16.88 -29.93
CA CYS A 343 3.20 15.85 -30.98
C CYS A 343 1.89 15.89 -31.80
N HIS A 344 1.60 17.01 -32.45
CA HIS A 344 0.70 17.01 -33.61
C HIS A 344 1.26 17.95 -34.68
N GLY A 345 2.26 17.44 -35.39
CA GLY A 345 2.85 18.12 -36.52
C GLY A 345 3.86 17.21 -37.21
N GLU A 346 3.44 16.01 -37.64
CA GLU A 346 4.20 15.24 -38.66
C GLU A 346 3.51 13.96 -39.17
N MET A 347 2.36 13.52 -38.63
CA MET A 347 1.68 12.28 -39.11
C MET A 347 0.43 12.51 -39.98
N ALA A 348 0.23 13.71 -40.54
CA ALA A 348 -0.88 13.96 -41.47
C ALA A 348 -0.50 13.86 -42.97
N GLU A 349 0.76 13.62 -43.31
CA GLU A 349 1.23 13.71 -44.71
C GLU A 349 1.64 12.39 -45.38
N ARG A 350 1.38 11.22 -44.78
CA ARG A 350 1.54 9.96 -45.52
C ARG A 350 0.28 9.14 -45.45
N GLY A 351 -0.52 9.27 -46.52
CA GLY A 351 -1.70 8.45 -46.77
C GLY A 351 -1.35 6.96 -46.78
N CYS A 352 -2.23 6.18 -46.16
CA CYS A 352 -2.25 4.74 -46.27
C CYS A 352 -3.59 4.30 -46.87
N TYR A 353 -3.49 3.62 -48.01
CA TYR A 353 -4.31 2.43 -48.29
C TYR A 353 -3.99 1.34 -47.28
#